data_AF-A0A183MWR1-F1
#
_entry.id   AF-A0A183MWR1-F1
#
_cell.length_a   1.000
_cell.length_b   1.000
_cell.length_c   1.000
_cell.angle_alpha   90.00
_cell.angle_beta   90.00
_cell.angle_gamma   90.00
#
_symmetry.space_group_name_H-M   'P 1'
#
loop_
_entity.id
_entity.type
_entity.pdbx_description
1 polymer ?
#
loop_
_entity_poly.entity_id
_entity_poly.type
_entity_poly.pdbx_seq_one_letter_code
_entity_poly.pdbx_strand_id
1 'polypeptide(L)'
;MHLKVVPPDQSFEKSSKYPYVGMFWFRFWQFGDWYDVVVDDRLPTRNGHLVFMHSADPNEFWSALLEKAYAKLVSSYDALRGGCTAEAMEDFTGGLTELVDLGAKAPANIFGIMEHALNRASLMACSIDADPHEIEANGPLGLILGHAYSVTDIRQVHTNYQSQSIRLIRLRNPWGNDREWSGPWSDQSREWRNIPPDERKRIGLTFDEDGEFWMSFDDFVRYFSRLELCHLGPESVAYSPGPVNRRCNKRQWEMICEEGEWLRNSTAGGCSNFPNTFYMNPQFHVEVVDPDESDTDGNGTLVVGLMQKGLREKHVEPHVIGYSVFRVRIYPITAIRVMFQN
;
A
#
# COMPACT_ATOMS: atom_id res chain seq x y z
N MET A 1 -6.49 -7.16 8.57
CA MET A 1 -5.84 -5.84 8.60
C MET A 1 -6.36 -4.98 9.74
N HIS A 2 -7.64 -4.57 9.74
CA HIS A 2 -8.22 -3.70 10.80
C HIS A 2 -7.98 -4.22 12.23
N LEU A 3 -8.13 -5.52 12.48
CA LEU A 3 -8.03 -6.10 13.83
C LEU A 3 -6.61 -6.11 14.42
N LYS A 4 -5.57 -5.99 13.59
CA LYS A 4 -4.18 -5.99 14.07
C LYS A 4 -3.79 -4.59 14.55
N VAL A 5 -4.07 -3.57 13.73
CA VAL A 5 -3.78 -2.16 14.01
C VAL A 5 -4.72 -1.55 15.04
N VAL A 6 -6.01 -1.89 14.94
CA VAL A 6 -7.07 -1.44 15.85
C VAL A 6 -7.57 -2.66 16.62
N PRO A 7 -6.99 -2.94 17.80
CA PRO A 7 -7.43 -4.04 18.64
C PRO A 7 -8.94 -3.94 18.93
N PRO A 8 -9.69 -5.06 18.78
CA PRO A 8 -11.12 -5.08 19.06
C PRO A 8 -11.39 -4.89 20.56
N ASP A 9 -12.67 -4.72 20.91
CA ASP A 9 -13.17 -4.60 22.29
C ASP A 9 -12.86 -3.27 23.01
N GLN A 10 -12.21 -2.30 22.34
CA GLN A 10 -12.07 -0.94 22.87
C GLN A 10 -13.40 -0.20 22.79
N SER A 11 -13.84 0.39 23.90
CA SER A 11 -15.16 1.03 23.99
C SER A 11 -15.15 2.21 24.98
N PHE A 12 -16.07 3.15 24.76
CA PHE A 12 -16.36 4.25 25.69
C PHE A 12 -17.28 3.81 26.86
N GLU A 13 -17.76 2.57 26.86
CA GLU A 13 -18.61 2.03 27.91
C GLU A 13 -17.83 1.55 29.13
N LYS A 14 -18.34 1.82 30.33
CA LYS A 14 -17.77 1.30 31.59
C LYS A 14 -18.04 -0.18 31.83
N SER A 15 -19.05 -0.74 31.16
CA SER A 15 -19.51 -2.13 31.28
C SER A 15 -18.83 -3.10 30.31
N SER A 16 -17.97 -2.60 29.42
CA SER A 16 -17.26 -3.41 28.45
C SER A 16 -16.20 -4.30 29.11
N LYS A 17 -15.64 -5.25 28.35
CA LYS A 17 -14.53 -6.11 28.77
C LYS A 17 -13.31 -5.31 29.24
N TYR A 18 -13.08 -4.15 28.63
CA TYR A 18 -12.07 -3.17 29.02
C TYR A 18 -12.76 -1.85 29.41
N PRO A 19 -13.10 -1.66 30.70
CA PRO A 19 -13.86 -0.49 31.14
C PRO A 19 -13.21 0.82 30.69
N TYR A 20 -14.03 1.74 30.20
CA TYR A 20 -13.55 3.05 29.76
C TYR A 20 -12.83 3.82 30.88
N VAL A 21 -11.58 4.19 30.61
CA VAL A 21 -10.70 4.99 31.47
C VAL A 21 -10.04 6.16 30.73
N GLY A 22 -10.56 6.53 29.54
CA GLY A 22 -9.96 7.58 28.70
C GLY A 22 -8.65 7.16 28.04
N MET A 23 -8.46 5.86 27.79
CA MET A 23 -7.24 5.28 27.23
C MET A 23 -7.60 4.34 26.07
N PHE A 24 -6.88 4.48 24.97
CA PHE A 24 -6.96 3.64 23.78
C PHE A 24 -5.55 3.22 23.35
N TRP A 25 -5.43 2.14 22.60
CA TRP A 25 -4.16 1.69 22.05
C TRP A 25 -4.30 1.14 20.64
N PHE A 26 -3.22 1.30 19.88
CA PHE A 26 -3.12 0.89 18.48
C PHE A 26 -1.80 0.17 18.27
N ARG A 27 -1.71 -0.65 17.23
CA ARG A 27 -0.49 -1.36 16.88
C ARG A 27 0.06 -0.87 15.56
N PHE A 28 1.34 -0.52 15.56
CA PHE A 28 2.07 -0.17 14.35
C PHE A 28 3.24 -1.11 14.18
N TRP A 29 3.46 -1.50 12.93
CA TRP A 29 4.65 -2.21 12.53
C TRP A 29 5.81 -1.23 12.43
N GLN A 30 6.97 -1.57 12.97
CA GLN A 30 8.21 -0.82 12.81
C GLN A 30 9.33 -1.82 12.60
N PHE A 31 9.87 -1.85 11.38
CA PHE A 31 11.08 -2.60 11.04
C PHE A 31 11.06 -4.08 11.46
N GLY A 32 9.94 -4.78 11.30
CA GLY A 32 9.80 -6.22 11.58
C GLY A 32 8.93 -6.52 12.79
N ASP A 33 8.81 -5.57 13.73
CA ASP A 33 8.12 -5.78 15.01
C ASP A 33 6.85 -4.94 15.12
N TRP A 34 5.88 -5.45 15.88
CA TRP A 34 4.63 -4.73 16.18
C TRP A 34 4.71 -4.05 17.56
N TYR A 35 4.47 -2.74 17.60
CA TYR A 35 4.52 -1.92 18.79
C TYR A 35 3.14 -1.41 19.19
N ASP A 36 2.80 -1.53 20.48
CA ASP A 36 1.59 -0.95 21.05
C ASP A 36 1.82 0.54 21.40
N VAL A 37 1.02 1.43 20.78
CA VAL A 37 1.03 2.86 21.06
C VAL A 37 -0.26 3.25 21.79
N VAL A 38 -0.10 3.64 23.06
CA VAL A 38 -1.20 4.06 23.93
C VAL A 38 -1.41 5.57 23.86
N VAL A 39 -2.66 6.00 23.72
CA VAL A 39 -3.07 7.41 23.70
C VAL A 39 -4.28 7.64 24.60
N ASP A 40 -4.38 8.85 25.14
CA ASP A 40 -5.66 9.32 25.70
C ASP A 40 -6.63 9.75 24.59
N ASP A 41 -7.87 10.06 24.94
CA ASP A 41 -8.93 10.42 23.98
C ASP A 41 -9.12 11.92 23.73
N ARG A 42 -8.20 12.77 24.22
CA ARG A 42 -8.26 14.22 23.94
C ARG A 42 -7.86 14.49 22.50
N LEU A 43 -8.80 14.89 21.67
CA LEU A 43 -8.57 15.18 20.26
C LEU A 43 -8.50 16.71 20.01
N PRO A 44 -7.64 17.18 19.10
CA PRO A 44 -7.60 18.58 18.70
C PRO A 44 -8.93 19.03 18.10
N THR A 45 -9.49 20.14 18.62
CA THR A 45 -10.77 20.69 18.14
C THR A 45 -10.67 22.19 17.92
N ARG A 46 -11.50 22.71 17.01
CA ARG A 46 -11.74 24.14 16.81
C ARG A 46 -13.24 24.38 16.74
N ASN A 47 -13.75 25.25 17.60
CA ASN A 47 -15.19 25.52 17.72
C ASN A 47 -16.04 24.25 17.98
N GLY A 48 -15.49 23.27 18.72
CA GLY A 48 -16.18 22.01 19.02
C GLY A 48 -16.15 20.96 17.90
N HIS A 49 -15.48 21.25 16.78
CA HIS A 49 -15.30 20.30 15.68
C HIS A 49 -13.87 19.77 15.64
N LEU A 50 -13.70 18.49 15.30
CA LEU A 50 -12.40 17.90 15.03
C LEU A 50 -11.75 18.60 13.83
N VAL A 51 -10.44 18.88 13.93
CA VAL A 51 -9.68 19.59 12.89
C VAL A 51 -8.85 18.67 12.00
N PHE A 52 -8.69 17.41 12.38
CA PHE A 52 -7.97 16.39 11.62
C PHE A 52 -8.92 15.26 11.19
N MET A 53 -8.41 14.04 10.95
CA MET A 53 -9.21 12.91 10.50
C MET A 53 -10.40 12.65 11.42
N HIS A 54 -11.57 12.45 10.82
CA HIS A 54 -12.80 12.11 11.53
C HIS A 54 -13.72 11.29 10.61
N SER A 55 -14.58 10.49 11.22
CA SER A 55 -15.62 9.78 10.47
C SER A 55 -16.75 10.72 10.06
N ALA A 56 -17.47 10.35 9.00
CA ALA A 56 -18.76 10.95 8.67
C ALA A 56 -19.82 10.63 9.74
N ASP A 57 -19.67 9.51 10.47
CA ASP A 57 -20.48 9.23 11.66
C ASP A 57 -19.92 9.98 12.87
N PRO A 58 -20.66 10.94 13.46
CA PRO A 58 -20.19 11.72 14.60
C PRO A 58 -19.96 10.90 15.87
N ASN A 59 -20.41 9.64 15.93
CA ASN A 59 -20.22 8.74 17.07
C ASN A 59 -19.03 7.79 16.87
N GLU A 60 -18.31 7.89 15.76
CA GLU A 60 -17.19 7.02 15.43
C GLU A 60 -15.85 7.77 15.52
N PHE A 61 -15.02 7.39 16.51
CA PHE A 61 -13.78 8.10 16.85
C PHE A 61 -12.50 7.29 16.61
N TRP A 62 -12.58 6.04 16.17
CA TRP A 62 -11.40 5.17 16.07
C TRP A 62 -10.37 5.72 15.07
N SER A 63 -10.81 6.31 13.96
CA SER A 63 -9.94 6.88 12.92
C SER A 63 -9.18 8.11 13.44
N ALA A 64 -9.87 9.00 14.16
CA ALA A 64 -9.27 10.17 14.80
C ALA A 64 -8.23 9.77 15.87
N LEU A 65 -8.53 8.75 16.66
CA LEU A 65 -7.63 8.22 17.69
C LEU A 65 -6.44 7.45 17.08
N LEU A 66 -6.66 6.74 15.98
CA LEU A 66 -5.62 6.05 15.22
C LEU A 66 -4.61 7.07 14.67
N GLU A 67 -5.10 8.12 14.01
CA GLU A 67 -4.26 9.22 13.51
C GLU A 67 -3.48 9.87 14.65
N LYS A 68 -4.09 10.10 15.81
CA LYS A 68 -3.39 10.60 17.01
C LYS A 68 -2.26 9.67 17.46
N ALA A 69 -2.52 8.36 17.49
CA ALA A 69 -1.51 7.38 17.89
C ALA A 69 -0.37 7.32 16.89
N TYR A 70 -0.67 7.42 15.60
CA TYR A 70 0.34 7.48 14.55
C TYR A 70 1.14 8.78 14.61
N ALA A 71 0.49 9.93 14.80
CA ALA A 71 1.13 11.22 15.06
C ALA A 71 2.10 11.16 16.25
N LYS A 72 1.71 10.47 17.34
CA LYS A 72 2.58 10.23 18.50
C LYS A 72 3.80 9.38 18.13
N LEU A 73 3.62 8.33 17.32
CA LEU A 73 4.71 7.46 16.85
C LEU A 73 5.72 8.27 16.02
N VAL A 74 5.23 9.11 15.10
CA VAL A 74 6.06 9.94 14.22
C VAL A 74 6.42 11.31 14.80
N SER A 75 6.27 11.50 16.13
CA SER A 75 6.54 12.73 16.90
C SER A 75 5.40 13.75 17.02
N SER A 76 4.76 14.17 15.92
CA SER A 76 3.66 15.15 15.97
C SER A 76 2.69 15.07 14.79
N TYR A 77 1.54 15.75 14.89
CA TYR A 77 0.61 15.90 13.75
C TYR A 77 1.25 16.64 12.58
N ASP A 78 2.13 17.61 12.83
CA ASP A 78 2.81 18.36 11.77
C ASP A 78 3.78 17.46 10.99
N ALA A 79 4.39 16.48 11.68
CA ALA A 79 5.26 15.49 11.06
C ALA A 79 4.52 14.50 10.13
N LEU A 80 3.19 14.44 10.18
CA LEU A 80 2.39 13.66 9.21
C LEU A 80 2.22 14.38 7.87
N ARG A 81 2.47 15.69 7.81
CA ARG A 81 2.23 16.48 6.61
C ARG A 81 3.25 16.12 5.53
N GLY A 82 2.74 15.70 4.36
CA GLY A 82 3.59 15.27 3.25
C GLY A 82 4.26 13.91 3.47
N GLY A 83 3.73 13.11 4.40
CA GLY A 83 4.18 11.73 4.62
C GLY A 83 4.02 10.86 3.37
N CYS A 84 4.86 9.83 3.26
CA CYS A 84 4.81 8.88 2.16
C CYS A 84 3.72 7.84 2.43
N THR A 85 2.77 7.66 1.50
CA THR A 85 1.70 6.65 1.66
C THR A 85 2.29 5.23 1.76
N ALA A 86 3.43 4.98 1.12
CA ALA A 86 4.15 3.72 1.21
C ALA A 86 4.65 3.43 2.63
N GLU A 87 5.28 4.40 3.30
CA GLU A 87 5.71 4.25 4.70
C GLU A 87 4.50 3.96 5.60
N ALA A 88 3.40 4.69 5.41
CA ALA A 88 2.18 4.44 6.18
C ALA A 88 1.60 3.05 5.91
N MET A 89 1.60 2.57 4.66
CA MET A 89 1.17 1.21 4.34
C MET A 89 2.04 0.16 5.01
N GLU A 90 3.37 0.34 5.06
CA GLU A 90 4.27 -0.57 5.79
C GLU A 90 3.96 -0.53 7.29
N ASP A 91 3.85 0.65 7.89
CA ASP A 91 3.61 0.82 9.33
C ASP A 91 2.23 0.28 9.77
N PHE A 92 1.21 0.34 8.91
CA PHE A 92 -0.12 -0.18 9.23
C PHE A 92 -0.30 -1.66 8.88
N THR A 93 0.60 -2.27 8.10
CA THR A 93 0.35 -3.62 7.58
C THR A 93 1.47 -4.61 7.84
N GLY A 94 2.69 -4.15 8.06
CA GLY A 94 3.91 -4.96 8.01
C GLY A 94 4.16 -5.58 6.63
N GLY A 95 3.48 -5.07 5.59
CA GLY A 95 3.71 -5.46 4.20
C GLY A 95 4.97 -4.81 3.64
N LEU A 96 5.32 -5.20 2.41
CA LEU A 96 6.44 -4.64 1.67
C LEU A 96 5.93 -3.77 0.54
N THR A 97 6.36 -2.49 0.47
CA THR A 97 5.84 -1.58 -0.54
C THR A 97 6.79 -1.38 -1.73
N GLU A 98 6.26 -1.49 -2.95
CA GLU A 98 6.92 -1.12 -4.20
C GLU A 98 6.36 0.21 -4.71
N LEU A 99 7.24 1.09 -5.20
CA LEU A 99 6.90 2.36 -5.81
C LEU A 99 7.14 2.30 -7.32
N VAL A 100 6.14 2.68 -8.10
CA VAL A 100 6.18 2.69 -9.56
C VAL A 100 5.90 4.10 -10.08
N ASP A 101 6.87 4.68 -10.77
CA ASP A 101 6.68 5.90 -11.56
C ASP A 101 5.79 5.59 -12.77
N LEU A 102 4.59 6.15 -12.80
CA LEU A 102 3.67 6.03 -13.93
C LEU A 102 4.12 6.96 -15.08
N GLY A 103 3.79 6.56 -16.31
CA GLY A 103 4.21 7.25 -17.54
C GLY A 103 5.27 6.45 -18.32
N ALA A 104 6.26 7.12 -18.88
CA ALA A 104 7.22 6.50 -19.81
C ALA A 104 8.11 5.40 -19.18
N LYS A 105 8.24 5.39 -17.86
CA LYS A 105 9.02 4.39 -17.11
C LYS A 105 8.17 3.22 -16.60
N ALA A 106 6.85 3.28 -16.74
CA ALA A 106 5.98 2.23 -16.24
C ALA A 106 6.26 0.91 -16.98
N PRO A 107 6.26 -0.24 -16.28
CA PRO A 107 6.39 -1.54 -16.91
C PRO A 107 5.32 -1.75 -18.00
N ALA A 108 5.70 -2.33 -19.14
CA ALA A 108 4.75 -2.55 -20.24
C ALA A 108 3.53 -3.40 -19.82
N ASN A 109 3.71 -4.32 -18.88
CA ASN A 109 2.65 -5.16 -18.30
C ASN A 109 2.11 -4.65 -16.96
N ILE A 110 2.14 -3.34 -16.70
CA ILE A 110 1.70 -2.78 -15.41
C ILE A 110 0.26 -3.18 -15.04
N PHE A 111 -0.63 -3.32 -16.03
CA PHE A 111 -1.99 -3.81 -15.81
C PHE A 111 -2.01 -5.21 -15.19
N GLY A 112 -1.24 -6.14 -15.74
CA GLY A 112 -1.13 -7.51 -15.21
C GLY A 112 -0.52 -7.52 -13.82
N ILE A 113 0.53 -6.72 -13.58
CA ILE A 113 1.15 -6.58 -12.26
C ILE A 113 0.11 -6.16 -11.21
N MET A 114 -0.70 -5.14 -11.51
CA MET A 114 -1.76 -4.66 -10.62
C MET A 114 -2.87 -5.71 -10.41
N GLU A 115 -3.26 -6.43 -11.46
CA GLU A 115 -4.26 -7.51 -11.36
C GLU A 115 -3.75 -8.65 -10.47
N HIS A 116 -2.49 -9.05 -10.63
CA HIS A 116 -1.87 -10.04 -9.76
C HIS A 116 -1.74 -9.55 -8.32
N ALA A 117 -1.37 -8.28 -8.11
CA ALA A 117 -1.29 -7.66 -6.79
C ALA A 117 -2.66 -7.70 -6.07
N LEU A 118 -3.75 -7.33 -6.74
CA LEU A 118 -5.11 -7.42 -6.18
C LEU A 118 -5.54 -8.86 -5.90
N ASN A 119 -5.22 -9.79 -6.79
CA ASN A 119 -5.55 -11.20 -6.58
C ASN A 119 -4.81 -11.80 -5.37
N ARG A 120 -3.64 -11.24 -5.00
CA ARG A 120 -2.87 -11.59 -3.79
C ARG A 120 -3.18 -10.69 -2.59
N ALA A 121 -4.30 -9.97 -2.62
CA ALA A 121 -4.75 -9.06 -1.56
C ALA A 121 -3.75 -7.95 -1.19
N SER A 122 -2.87 -7.56 -2.13
CA SER A 122 -2.00 -6.39 -1.94
C SER A 122 -2.87 -5.13 -1.88
N LEU A 123 -2.45 -4.15 -1.07
CA LEU A 123 -3.04 -2.82 -1.11
C LEU A 123 -2.40 -2.01 -2.22
N MET A 124 -3.16 -1.06 -2.76
CA MET A 124 -2.65 -0.15 -3.77
C MET A 124 -3.14 1.26 -3.53
N ALA A 125 -2.21 2.20 -3.64
CA ALA A 125 -2.48 3.63 -3.64
C ALA A 125 -1.87 4.26 -4.89
N CYS A 126 -2.39 5.41 -5.30
CA CYS A 126 -1.85 6.16 -6.41
C CYS A 126 -2.02 7.66 -6.16
N SER A 127 -1.18 8.46 -6.77
CA SER A 127 -1.22 9.91 -6.63
C SER A 127 -0.84 10.61 -7.93
N ILE A 128 -1.20 11.88 -8.00
CA ILE A 128 -0.85 12.78 -9.09
C ILE A 128 0.11 13.83 -8.51
N ASP A 129 1.23 14.08 -9.18
CA ASP A 129 2.18 15.10 -8.73
C ASP A 129 1.54 16.50 -8.77
N ALA A 130 1.84 17.32 -7.77
CA ALA A 130 1.45 18.73 -7.68
C ALA A 130 2.69 19.62 -7.49
N ASP A 131 2.50 20.94 -7.61
CA ASP A 131 3.47 21.89 -7.10
C ASP A 131 3.64 21.67 -5.58
N PRO A 132 4.86 21.52 -5.04
CA PRO A 132 5.08 21.32 -3.61
C PRO A 132 4.50 22.41 -2.69
N HIS A 133 4.20 23.60 -3.22
CA HIS A 133 3.60 24.70 -2.47
C HIS A 133 2.07 24.66 -2.47
N GLU A 134 1.47 23.82 -3.31
CA GLU A 134 0.03 23.62 -3.39
C GLU A 134 -0.35 22.31 -2.72
N ILE A 135 -1.19 22.40 -1.69
CA ILE A 135 -1.81 21.23 -1.08
C ILE A 135 -3.11 20.99 -1.82
N GLU A 136 -3.29 19.77 -2.33
CA GLU A 136 -4.58 19.30 -2.85
C GLU A 136 -5.15 20.20 -3.96
N ALA A 137 -4.31 20.52 -4.94
CA ALA A 137 -4.67 21.42 -6.03
C ALA A 137 -5.75 20.81 -6.93
N ASN A 138 -6.61 21.66 -7.51
CA ASN A 138 -7.62 21.19 -8.44
C ASN A 138 -6.95 20.76 -9.76
N GLY A 139 -7.10 19.48 -10.10
CA GLY A 139 -6.67 18.90 -11.36
C GLY A 139 -7.77 18.87 -12.42
N PRO A 140 -7.48 18.32 -13.60
CA PRO A 140 -8.45 18.18 -14.68
C PRO A 140 -9.53 17.16 -14.32
N LEU A 141 -10.74 17.38 -14.85
CA LEU A 141 -11.84 16.40 -14.80
C LEU A 141 -12.21 15.94 -13.37
N GLY A 142 -12.00 16.79 -12.36
CA GLY A 142 -12.36 16.50 -10.96
C GLY A 142 -11.26 15.80 -10.16
N LEU A 143 -10.14 15.44 -10.79
CA LEU A 143 -8.97 14.89 -10.10
C LEU A 143 -8.30 15.95 -9.21
N ILE A 144 -7.61 15.50 -8.18
CA ILE A 144 -6.95 16.34 -7.18
C ILE A 144 -5.46 16.00 -7.21
N LEU A 145 -4.63 17.02 -7.41
CA LEU A 145 -3.18 16.89 -7.47
C LEU A 145 -2.61 16.91 -6.04
N GLY A 146 -1.51 16.18 -5.81
CA GLY A 146 -0.88 16.10 -4.49
C GLY A 146 -1.72 15.35 -3.47
N HIS A 147 -2.65 14.51 -3.93
CA HIS A 147 -3.60 13.75 -3.13
C HIS A 147 -3.47 12.26 -3.37
N ALA A 148 -3.67 11.46 -2.32
CA ALA A 148 -3.62 10.01 -2.40
C ALA A 148 -5.01 9.42 -2.67
N TYR A 149 -5.09 8.55 -3.68
CA TYR A 149 -6.25 7.76 -4.04
C TYR A 149 -5.98 6.29 -3.74
N SER A 150 -6.99 5.55 -3.30
CA SER A 150 -6.89 4.08 -3.17
C SER A 150 -7.33 3.41 -4.46
N VAL A 151 -6.61 2.37 -4.90
CA VAL A 151 -7.09 1.51 -6.00
C VAL A 151 -7.89 0.37 -5.39
N THR A 152 -9.17 0.24 -5.74
CA THR A 152 -10.09 -0.70 -5.09
C THR A 152 -10.49 -1.89 -5.97
N ASP A 153 -10.38 -1.80 -7.29
CA ASP A 153 -10.58 -2.93 -8.22
C ASP A 153 -9.88 -2.62 -9.57
N ILE A 154 -9.48 -3.65 -10.30
CA ILE A 154 -8.96 -3.54 -11.68
C ILE A 154 -9.49 -4.70 -12.51
N ARG A 155 -10.07 -4.42 -13.68
CA ARG A 155 -10.73 -5.46 -14.47
C ARG A 155 -10.65 -5.24 -15.95
N GLN A 156 -10.53 -6.35 -16.67
CA GLN A 156 -10.91 -6.44 -18.06
C GLN A 156 -12.42 -6.75 -18.16
N VAL A 157 -13.15 -5.93 -18.93
CA VAL A 157 -14.60 -5.98 -19.06
C VAL A 157 -14.98 -6.17 -20.53
N HIS A 158 -15.90 -7.10 -20.80
CA HIS A 158 -16.38 -7.33 -22.15
C HIS A 158 -17.47 -6.32 -22.51
N THR A 159 -17.39 -5.75 -23.70
CA THR A 159 -18.43 -4.84 -24.21
C THR A 159 -19.51 -5.61 -24.95
N ASN A 160 -20.63 -4.95 -25.27
CA ASN A 160 -21.68 -5.49 -26.13
C ASN A 160 -21.16 -5.90 -27.52
N TYR A 161 -20.02 -5.36 -27.95
CA TYR A 161 -19.31 -5.78 -29.15
C TYR A 161 -18.40 -6.94 -28.76
N GLN A 162 -18.83 -8.18 -29.02
CA GLN A 162 -18.21 -9.42 -28.53
C GLN A 162 -16.69 -9.56 -28.79
N SER A 163 -16.12 -8.78 -29.70
CA SER A 163 -14.68 -8.76 -30.02
C SER A 163 -13.88 -7.69 -29.27
N GLN A 164 -14.49 -6.85 -28.44
CA GLN A 164 -13.83 -5.77 -27.73
C GLN A 164 -13.96 -5.92 -26.21
N SER A 165 -12.82 -6.06 -25.55
CA SER A 165 -12.69 -5.93 -24.10
C SER A 165 -11.98 -4.62 -23.77
N ILE A 166 -12.38 -3.96 -22.69
CA ILE A 166 -11.72 -2.76 -22.17
C ILE A 166 -11.12 -3.01 -20.79
N ARG A 167 -10.01 -2.34 -20.49
CA ARG A 167 -9.36 -2.36 -19.18
C ARG A 167 -9.84 -1.15 -18.37
N LEU A 168 -10.43 -1.43 -17.22
CA LEU A 168 -10.94 -0.43 -16.29
C LEU A 168 -10.25 -0.57 -14.93
N ILE A 169 -10.13 0.56 -14.24
CA ILE A 169 -9.62 0.64 -12.88
C ILE A 169 -10.61 1.44 -12.04
N ARG A 170 -10.84 0.99 -10.80
CA ARG A 170 -11.67 1.67 -9.81
C ARG A 170 -10.78 2.30 -8.75
N LEU A 171 -10.99 3.58 -8.53
CA LEU A 171 -10.25 4.39 -7.58
C LEU A 171 -11.22 4.93 -6.53
N ARG A 172 -10.70 5.28 -5.36
CA ARG A 172 -11.45 5.94 -4.29
C ARG A 172 -10.73 7.18 -3.81
N ASN A 173 -11.44 8.30 -3.76
CA ASN A 173 -11.04 9.48 -3.01
C ASN A 173 -11.39 9.30 -1.52
N PRO A 174 -10.40 9.29 -0.61
CA PRO A 174 -10.63 9.07 0.83
C PRO A 174 -11.56 10.08 1.51
N TRP A 175 -11.73 11.29 0.96
CA TRP A 175 -12.64 12.27 1.56
C TRP A 175 -14.11 11.95 1.36
N GLY A 176 -14.45 11.05 0.42
CA GLY A 176 -15.83 10.68 0.13
C GLY A 176 -16.72 11.87 -0.20
N ASN A 177 -16.16 12.93 -0.80
CA ASN A 177 -16.90 14.10 -1.24
C ASN A 177 -17.16 14.04 -2.75
N ASP A 178 -18.06 14.89 -3.24
CA ASP A 178 -18.54 14.96 -4.64
C ASP A 178 -17.45 15.28 -5.69
N ARG A 179 -16.16 15.29 -5.32
CA ARG A 179 -15.04 15.51 -6.24
C ARG A 179 -14.58 14.18 -6.83
N GLU A 180 -15.35 13.73 -7.80
CA GLU A 180 -15.10 12.51 -8.56
C GLU A 180 -14.65 12.79 -9.99
N TRP A 181 -14.12 11.76 -10.63
CA TRP A 181 -13.80 11.76 -12.04
C TRP A 181 -15.04 12.07 -12.89
N SER A 182 -14.91 13.05 -13.78
CA SER A 182 -15.99 13.50 -14.69
C SER A 182 -15.75 13.14 -16.16
N GLY A 183 -14.73 12.34 -16.45
CA GLY A 183 -14.40 11.89 -17.79
C GLY A 183 -15.13 10.59 -18.19
N PRO A 184 -14.64 9.89 -19.24
CA PRO A 184 -15.19 8.60 -19.66
C PRO A 184 -15.17 7.58 -18.53
N TRP A 185 -16.24 6.78 -18.42
CA TRP A 185 -16.47 5.79 -17.36
C TRP A 185 -16.72 6.33 -15.95
N SER A 186 -16.84 7.67 -15.80
CA SER A 186 -17.44 8.27 -14.60
C SER A 186 -18.84 7.73 -14.31
N ASP A 187 -19.36 8.00 -13.13
CA ASP A 187 -20.65 7.49 -12.66
C ASP A 187 -21.82 7.90 -13.56
N GLN A 188 -21.73 9.09 -14.16
CA GLN A 188 -22.74 9.62 -15.08
C GLN A 188 -22.44 9.34 -16.57
N SER A 189 -21.38 8.58 -16.86
CA SER A 189 -20.90 8.29 -18.21
C SER A 189 -21.90 7.46 -19.02
N ARG A 190 -22.09 7.83 -20.30
CA ARG A 190 -22.98 7.08 -21.21
C ARG A 190 -22.34 5.78 -21.68
N GLU A 191 -21.03 5.67 -21.56
CA GLU A 191 -20.19 4.54 -21.98
C GLU A 191 -20.58 3.26 -21.25
N TRP A 192 -21.11 3.35 -20.02
CA TRP A 192 -21.69 2.22 -19.31
C TRP A 192 -22.76 1.49 -20.11
N ARG A 193 -23.51 2.19 -20.98
CA ARG A 193 -24.52 1.58 -21.88
C ARG A 193 -23.94 0.48 -22.78
N ASN A 194 -22.64 0.53 -23.06
CA ASN A 194 -21.93 -0.43 -23.88
C ASN A 194 -21.51 -1.69 -23.12
N ILE A 195 -21.70 -1.75 -21.80
CA ILE A 195 -21.40 -2.92 -20.98
C ILE A 195 -22.69 -3.73 -20.72
N PRO A 196 -22.69 -5.05 -20.98
CA PRO A 196 -23.83 -5.93 -20.71
C PRO A 196 -24.25 -5.91 -19.24
N PRO A 197 -25.54 -6.06 -18.91
CA PRO A 197 -26.01 -6.08 -17.52
C PRO A 197 -25.30 -7.12 -16.63
N ASP A 198 -25.03 -8.31 -17.17
CA ASP A 198 -24.33 -9.38 -16.43
C ASP A 198 -22.88 -9.00 -16.10
N GLU A 199 -22.19 -8.31 -17.01
CA GLU A 199 -20.84 -7.78 -16.77
C GLU A 199 -20.85 -6.67 -15.72
N ARG A 200 -21.84 -5.75 -15.75
CA ARG A 200 -21.99 -4.73 -14.71
C ARG A 200 -22.20 -5.34 -13.33
N LYS A 201 -23.03 -6.38 -13.26
CA LYS A 201 -23.24 -7.14 -12.02
C LYS A 201 -21.96 -7.87 -11.58
N ARG A 202 -21.21 -8.46 -12.53
CA ARG A 202 -19.92 -9.14 -12.25
C ARG A 202 -18.91 -8.19 -11.64
N ILE A 203 -18.78 -6.98 -12.17
CA ILE A 203 -17.87 -5.96 -11.63
C ILE A 203 -18.39 -5.29 -10.35
N GLY A 204 -19.65 -5.54 -9.98
CA GLY A 204 -20.26 -4.95 -8.80
C GLY A 204 -20.41 -3.44 -8.94
N LEU A 205 -20.79 -2.98 -10.14
CA LEU A 205 -20.94 -1.56 -10.44
C LEU A 205 -22.04 -0.96 -9.56
N THR A 206 -21.65 -0.02 -8.71
CA THR A 206 -22.52 0.85 -7.92
C THR A 206 -22.26 2.30 -8.34
N PHE A 207 -23.22 3.17 -8.08
CA PHE A 207 -23.15 4.60 -8.33
C PHE A 207 -23.61 5.29 -7.04
N ASP A 208 -22.72 5.30 -6.06
CA ASP A 208 -22.95 5.81 -4.72
C ASP A 208 -22.05 7.04 -4.54
N GLU A 209 -22.51 8.05 -3.80
CA GLU A 209 -21.71 9.25 -3.48
C GLU A 209 -20.72 8.92 -2.33
N ASP A 210 -19.75 8.06 -2.59
CA ASP A 210 -18.77 7.56 -1.61
C ASP A 210 -17.30 7.85 -1.99
N GLY A 211 -17.11 8.60 -3.08
CA GLY A 211 -15.82 8.96 -3.66
C GLY A 211 -15.18 7.84 -4.48
N GLU A 212 -15.83 6.68 -4.66
CA GLU A 212 -15.39 5.67 -5.62
C GLU A 212 -15.82 6.02 -7.05
N PHE A 213 -14.91 5.86 -8.01
CA PHE A 213 -15.22 6.04 -9.42
C PHE A 213 -14.40 5.09 -10.29
N TRP A 214 -14.91 4.79 -11.48
CA TRP A 214 -14.15 4.06 -12.50
C TRP A 214 -13.55 5.00 -13.54
N MET A 215 -12.44 4.58 -14.14
CA MET A 215 -11.88 5.18 -15.34
C MET A 215 -11.24 4.13 -16.24
N SER A 216 -10.93 4.53 -17.48
CA SER A 216 -10.14 3.68 -18.36
C SER A 216 -8.72 3.53 -17.81
N PHE A 217 -8.12 2.35 -17.99
CA PHE A 217 -6.73 2.15 -17.56
C PHE A 217 -5.75 3.07 -18.31
N ASP A 218 -6.06 3.40 -19.56
CA ASP A 218 -5.22 4.28 -20.37
C ASP A 218 -5.29 5.73 -19.85
N ASP A 219 -6.44 6.20 -19.36
CA ASP A 219 -6.57 7.48 -18.67
C ASP A 219 -5.82 7.46 -17.34
N PHE A 220 -5.90 6.36 -16.58
CA PHE A 220 -5.14 6.22 -15.33
C PHE A 220 -3.64 6.43 -15.56
N VAL A 221 -3.03 5.71 -16.51
CA VAL A 221 -1.60 5.85 -16.84
C VAL A 221 -1.27 7.24 -17.39
N ARG A 222 -2.24 7.92 -18.02
CA ARG A 222 -2.07 9.27 -18.56
C ARG A 222 -2.09 10.36 -17.47
N TYR A 223 -2.98 10.24 -16.48
CA TYR A 223 -3.22 11.29 -15.50
C TYR A 223 -2.49 11.07 -14.17
N PHE A 224 -2.27 9.82 -13.75
CA PHE A 224 -1.60 9.52 -12.49
C PHE A 224 -0.08 9.46 -12.68
N SER A 225 0.64 9.90 -11.65
CA SER A 225 2.10 10.02 -11.67
C SER A 225 2.79 8.88 -10.93
N ARG A 226 2.17 8.36 -9.86
CA ARG A 226 2.77 7.34 -9.01
C ARG A 226 1.75 6.27 -8.65
N LEU A 227 2.23 5.03 -8.61
CA LEU A 227 1.53 3.88 -8.07
C LEU A 227 2.36 3.28 -6.94
N GLU A 228 1.70 2.90 -5.86
CA GLU A 228 2.30 2.29 -4.69
C GLU A 228 1.60 0.95 -4.44
N LEU A 229 2.37 -0.14 -4.35
CA LEU A 229 1.91 -1.50 -4.22
C LEU A 229 2.40 -2.07 -2.88
N CYS A 230 1.52 -2.25 -1.90
CA CYS A 230 1.90 -2.86 -0.63
C CYS A 230 1.53 -4.35 -0.61
N HIS A 231 2.55 -5.20 -0.71
CA HIS A 231 2.43 -6.65 -0.70
C HIS A 231 2.31 -7.16 0.74
N LEU A 232 1.17 -7.78 1.04
CA LEU A 232 0.87 -8.27 2.38
C LEU A 232 1.49 -9.66 2.59
N GLY A 233 2.30 -9.79 3.65
CA GLY A 233 2.82 -11.08 4.09
C GLY A 233 1.74 -11.98 4.75
N PRO A 234 2.04 -13.26 5.01
CA PRO A 234 1.11 -14.23 5.59
C PRO A 234 0.45 -13.74 6.89
N GLU A 235 1.24 -13.07 7.74
CA GLU A 235 0.75 -12.53 9.01
C GLU A 235 -0.28 -11.40 8.86
N SER A 236 -0.27 -10.69 7.74
CA SER A 236 -1.15 -9.53 7.50
C SER A 236 -2.50 -9.99 6.92
N VAL A 237 -2.50 -11.11 6.18
CA VAL A 237 -3.68 -11.71 5.56
C VAL A 237 -4.54 -12.50 6.57
N ALA A 238 -3.92 -13.16 7.55
CA ALA A 238 -4.61 -13.99 8.55
C ALA A 238 -5.69 -13.24 9.37
N TYR A 239 -5.62 -11.91 9.46
CA TYR A 239 -6.51 -11.08 10.29
C TYR A 239 -7.55 -10.27 9.48
N SER A 240 -7.90 -10.69 8.26
CA SER A 240 -8.88 -9.98 7.41
C SER A 240 -10.18 -10.78 7.21
N PRO A 241 -11.09 -10.89 8.19
CA PRO A 241 -12.40 -11.49 7.99
C PRO A 241 -13.34 -10.50 7.26
N GLY A 242 -13.10 -10.23 5.99
CA GLY A 242 -13.94 -9.33 5.16
C GLY A 242 -14.30 -9.96 3.80
N PRO A 243 -15.17 -9.33 3.00
CA PRO A 243 -15.55 -9.83 1.67
C PRO A 243 -14.36 -9.96 0.69
N VAL A 244 -13.24 -9.28 0.95
CA VAL A 244 -11.95 -9.52 0.30
C VAL A 244 -11.54 -10.99 0.44
N ASN A 245 -11.66 -11.57 1.64
CA ASN A 245 -11.33 -12.96 1.91
C ASN A 245 -12.29 -13.96 1.24
N ARG A 246 -13.55 -13.56 0.93
CA ARG A 246 -14.48 -14.43 0.18
C ARG A 246 -14.18 -14.49 -1.32
N ARG A 247 -13.50 -13.49 -1.89
CA ARG A 247 -12.95 -13.57 -3.27
C ARG A 247 -11.57 -14.23 -3.30
N CYS A 248 -10.87 -14.26 -2.17
CA CYS A 248 -9.46 -14.62 -2.03
C CYS A 248 -9.24 -15.95 -1.26
N ASN A 249 -9.77 -17.07 -1.76
CA ASN A 249 -9.09 -18.37 -1.61
C ASN A 249 -7.74 -18.39 -2.37
N LYS A 250 -7.16 -17.22 -2.67
CA LYS A 250 -6.21 -16.95 -3.74
C LYS A 250 -4.87 -16.57 -3.11
N ARG A 251 -3.87 -17.41 -3.41
CA ARG A 251 -2.42 -17.24 -3.31
C ARG A 251 -1.93 -16.11 -2.38
N GLN A 252 -1.32 -16.52 -1.28
CA GLN A 252 -0.64 -15.61 -0.34
C GLN A 252 0.83 -15.48 -0.73
N TRP A 253 1.43 -14.34 -0.44
CA TRP A 253 2.87 -14.18 -0.57
C TRP A 253 3.58 -15.07 0.46
N GLU A 254 4.64 -15.74 0.03
CA GLU A 254 5.61 -16.34 0.94
C GLU A 254 6.63 -15.27 1.33
N MET A 255 7.03 -15.26 2.61
CA MET A 255 7.91 -14.22 3.15
C MET A 255 9.01 -14.84 3.98
N ILE A 256 10.24 -14.37 3.75
CA ILE A 256 11.40 -14.60 4.60
C ILE A 256 11.90 -13.23 5.04
N CYS A 257 12.06 -13.04 6.34
CA CYS A 257 12.60 -11.81 6.93
C CYS A 257 13.90 -12.15 7.65
N GLU A 258 14.94 -11.38 7.36
CA GLU A 258 16.27 -11.58 7.92
C GLU A 258 16.77 -10.26 8.48
N GLU A 259 17.41 -10.33 9.64
CA GLU A 259 18.02 -9.17 10.29
C GLU A 259 19.54 -9.28 10.25
N GLY A 260 20.21 -8.14 10.03
CA GLY A 260 21.65 -8.08 9.97
C GLY A 260 22.19 -6.68 10.26
N GLU A 261 23.51 -6.58 10.34
CA GLU A 261 24.20 -5.32 10.62
C GLU A 261 25.49 -5.18 9.80
N TRP A 262 25.83 -3.93 9.47
CA TRP A 262 27.10 -3.56 8.85
C TRP A 262 28.06 -3.01 9.91
N LEU A 263 29.03 -3.83 10.29
CA LEU A 263 30.05 -3.47 11.26
C LEU A 263 31.33 -3.01 10.56
N ARG A 264 31.83 -1.85 10.97
CA ARG A 264 33.10 -1.31 10.48
C ARG A 264 34.23 -2.32 10.68
N ASN A 265 35.05 -2.51 9.65
CA ASN A 265 36.17 -3.46 9.61
C ASN A 265 35.76 -4.95 9.72
N SER A 266 34.48 -5.26 9.50
CA SER A 266 33.97 -6.64 9.46
C SER A 266 33.02 -6.78 8.27
N THR A 267 31.72 -6.54 8.47
CA THR A 267 30.69 -6.78 7.43
C THR A 267 30.36 -5.56 6.58
N ALA A 268 30.85 -4.36 6.92
CA ALA A 268 30.65 -3.14 6.13
C ALA A 268 31.52 -3.14 4.85
N GLY A 269 31.10 -3.92 3.83
CA GLY A 269 31.85 -4.16 2.61
C GLY A 269 31.72 -3.08 1.53
N GLY A 270 30.73 -2.19 1.65
CA GLY A 270 30.37 -1.20 0.63
C GLY A 270 29.63 -1.82 -0.57
N CYS A 271 29.43 -1.06 -1.64
CA CYS A 271 28.78 -1.52 -2.87
C CYS A 271 29.73 -2.24 -3.86
N SER A 272 29.20 -2.70 -4.99
CA SER A 272 29.96 -3.40 -6.03
C SER A 272 31.16 -2.63 -6.60
N ASN A 273 31.22 -1.32 -6.38
CA ASN A 273 32.37 -0.47 -6.75
C ASN A 273 33.59 -0.70 -5.85
N PHE A 274 33.46 -1.44 -4.74
CA PHE A 274 34.52 -1.76 -3.79
C PHE A 274 34.84 -3.28 -3.81
N PRO A 275 35.41 -3.82 -4.90
CA PRO A 275 35.54 -5.27 -5.10
C PRO A 275 36.36 -5.99 -4.03
N ASN A 276 37.28 -5.28 -3.36
CA ASN A 276 38.15 -5.84 -2.31
C ASN A 276 37.44 -6.06 -0.98
N THR A 277 36.25 -5.49 -0.78
CA THR A 277 35.49 -5.54 0.48
C THR A 277 34.03 -5.95 0.26
N PHE A 278 33.50 -5.83 -0.96
CA PHE A 278 32.10 -6.12 -1.28
C PHE A 278 31.63 -7.52 -0.83
N TYR A 279 32.49 -8.53 -0.95
CA TYR A 279 32.17 -9.90 -0.53
C TYR A 279 32.05 -10.07 0.99
N MET A 280 32.45 -9.09 1.79
CA MET A 280 32.33 -9.12 3.25
C MET A 280 30.91 -8.79 3.74
N ASN A 281 30.07 -8.21 2.87
CA ASN A 281 28.68 -7.94 3.21
C ASN A 281 27.90 -9.23 3.53
N PRO A 282 26.85 -9.15 4.38
CA PRO A 282 25.93 -10.27 4.61
C PRO A 282 25.29 -10.78 3.31
N GLN A 283 25.10 -12.10 3.22
CA GLN A 283 24.64 -12.76 1.99
C GLN A 283 23.56 -13.78 2.33
N PHE A 284 22.45 -13.70 1.61
CA PHE A 284 21.26 -14.50 1.87
C PHE A 284 20.91 -15.31 0.62
N HIS A 285 20.45 -16.55 0.83
CA HIS A 285 20.03 -17.43 -0.25
C HIS A 285 18.51 -17.57 -0.24
N VAL A 286 17.92 -17.39 -1.43
CA VAL A 286 16.48 -17.55 -1.64
C VAL A 286 16.28 -18.55 -2.77
N GLU A 287 15.37 -19.50 -2.55
CA GLU A 287 14.91 -20.43 -3.57
C GLU A 287 13.56 -19.95 -4.08
N VAL A 288 13.42 -19.80 -5.40
CA VAL A 288 12.16 -19.44 -6.05
C VAL A 288 11.71 -20.67 -6.81
N VAL A 289 10.69 -21.34 -6.27
CA VAL A 289 10.14 -22.59 -6.81
C VAL A 289 8.84 -22.27 -7.53
N ASP A 290 8.75 -22.74 -8.77
CA ASP A 290 7.60 -22.67 -9.68
C ASP A 290 7.16 -21.27 -10.16
N PRO A 291 6.84 -21.12 -11.46
CA PRO A 291 6.12 -19.94 -11.96
C PRO A 291 4.66 -19.94 -11.50
N ASP A 292 4.06 -18.75 -11.38
CA ASP A 292 2.61 -18.64 -11.15
C ASP A 292 1.86 -19.39 -12.28
N GLU A 293 0.76 -20.11 -12.01
CA GLU A 293 0.05 -20.88 -13.09
C GLU A 293 -0.46 -19.99 -14.26
N SER A 294 -0.53 -18.68 -14.04
CA SER A 294 -0.91 -17.67 -15.03
C SER A 294 0.29 -17.11 -15.81
N ASP A 295 1.51 -17.36 -15.36
CA ASP A 295 2.73 -16.90 -16.03
C ASP A 295 3.03 -17.78 -17.24
N THR A 296 3.09 -17.12 -18.38
CA THR A 296 3.36 -17.77 -19.67
C THR A 296 4.86 -17.84 -19.99
N ASP A 297 5.70 -17.18 -19.20
CA ASP A 297 7.14 -17.10 -19.39
C ASP A 297 7.95 -18.11 -18.56
N GLY A 298 7.29 -18.80 -17.62
CA GLY A 298 7.90 -19.82 -16.77
C GLY A 298 8.83 -19.29 -15.69
N ASN A 299 8.76 -17.98 -15.36
CA ASN A 299 9.57 -17.37 -14.31
C ASN A 299 8.81 -17.27 -12.98
N GLY A 300 9.54 -17.33 -11.86
CA GLY A 300 8.99 -17.02 -10.53
C GLY A 300 9.23 -15.56 -10.15
N THR A 301 8.29 -14.96 -9.41
CA THR A 301 8.37 -13.56 -8.96
C THR A 301 8.98 -13.48 -7.56
N LEU A 302 10.00 -12.64 -7.38
CA LEU A 302 10.62 -12.33 -6.09
C LEU A 302 10.60 -10.81 -5.86
N VAL A 303 10.10 -10.39 -4.70
CA VAL A 303 10.16 -9.00 -4.24
C VAL A 303 11.12 -8.93 -3.04
N VAL A 304 12.08 -8.00 -3.09
CA VAL A 304 13.13 -7.85 -2.05
C VAL A 304 13.04 -6.45 -1.45
N GLY A 305 12.83 -6.39 -0.13
CA GLY A 305 12.89 -5.15 0.64
C GLY A 305 14.16 -5.08 1.49
N LEU A 306 14.83 -3.93 1.51
CA LEU A 306 15.93 -3.64 2.41
C LEU A 306 15.62 -2.38 3.22
N MET A 307 15.57 -2.51 4.54
CA MET A 307 15.23 -1.42 5.45
C MET A 307 16.36 -1.18 6.47
N GLN A 308 16.60 0.09 6.81
CA GLN A 308 17.61 0.50 7.78
C GLN A 308 16.96 0.94 9.10
N LYS A 309 17.35 0.30 10.20
CA LYS A 309 16.74 0.51 11.53
C LYS A 309 17.48 1.56 12.37
N GLY A 310 16.74 2.27 13.22
CA GLY A 310 17.30 3.06 14.34
C GLY A 310 18.04 4.34 13.96
N LEU A 311 17.92 4.83 12.73
CA LEU A 311 18.59 6.07 12.31
C LEU A 311 17.91 7.33 12.83
N ARG A 312 16.57 7.36 12.84
CA ARG A 312 15.79 8.48 13.40
C ARG A 312 16.11 8.70 14.88
N GLU A 313 16.14 7.63 15.68
CA GLU A 313 16.49 7.67 17.11
C GLU A 313 17.92 8.16 17.37
N LYS A 314 18.84 7.84 16.45
CA LYS A 314 20.25 8.24 16.54
C LYS A 314 20.52 9.63 15.95
N HIS A 315 19.49 10.29 15.39
CA HIS A 315 19.62 11.53 14.62
C HIS A 315 20.69 11.43 13.52
N VAL A 316 20.75 10.28 12.84
CA VAL A 316 21.67 10.01 11.74
C VAL A 316 20.90 10.02 10.43
N GLU A 317 21.45 10.67 9.42
CA GLU A 317 20.89 10.65 8.06
C GLU A 317 20.86 9.22 7.48
N PRO A 318 19.82 8.87 6.70
CA PRO A 318 19.76 7.59 6.00
C PRO A 318 21.03 7.30 5.19
N HIS A 319 21.55 6.09 5.30
CA HIS A 319 22.63 5.62 4.45
C HIS A 319 22.11 5.29 3.05
N VAL A 320 22.99 5.42 2.06
CA VAL A 320 22.73 4.98 0.68
C VAL A 320 22.87 3.47 0.64
N ILE A 321 21.75 2.78 0.76
CA ILE A 321 21.69 1.32 0.79
C ILE A 321 21.22 0.75 -0.55
N GLY A 322 21.51 -0.53 -0.77
CA GLY A 322 20.95 -1.26 -1.89
C GLY A 322 21.27 -2.74 -1.80
N TYR A 323 21.05 -3.48 -2.89
CA TYR A 323 21.45 -4.88 -2.97
C TYR A 323 21.78 -5.30 -4.40
N SER A 324 22.48 -6.42 -4.51
CA SER A 324 22.77 -7.10 -5.76
C SER A 324 22.28 -8.53 -5.70
N VAL A 325 21.66 -8.98 -6.80
CA VAL A 325 21.04 -10.29 -6.92
C VAL A 325 21.88 -11.15 -7.89
N PHE A 326 22.37 -12.29 -7.42
CA PHE A 326 23.21 -13.20 -8.20
C PHE A 326 22.54 -14.55 -8.35
N ARG A 327 22.59 -15.12 -9.55
CA ARG A 327 22.21 -16.52 -9.76
C ARG A 327 23.31 -17.44 -9.25
N VAL A 328 22.96 -18.36 -8.37
CA VAL A 328 23.86 -19.41 -7.87
C VAL A 328 23.38 -20.75 -8.41
N ARG A 329 24.31 -21.53 -8.98
CA ARG A 329 24.05 -22.93 -9.34
C ARG A 329 24.46 -23.82 -8.18
N ILE A 330 23.49 -24.27 -7.39
CA ILE A 330 23.71 -25.29 -6.37
C ILE A 330 23.06 -26.56 -6.92
N TYR A 331 23.79 -27.41 -7.65
CA TYR A 331 23.19 -28.62 -8.24
C TYR A 331 22.40 -29.41 -7.17
N PRO A 332 21.10 -29.72 -7.39
CA PRO A 332 20.31 -29.61 -8.63
C PRO A 332 19.43 -28.34 -8.79
N ILE A 333 19.54 -27.34 -7.92
CA ILE A 333 18.63 -26.20 -7.77
C ILE A 333 19.24 -24.88 -8.28
N THR A 334 18.40 -24.01 -8.85
CA THR A 334 18.75 -22.59 -9.11
C THR A 334 18.39 -21.77 -7.88
N ALA A 335 19.39 -21.29 -7.15
CA ALA A 335 19.20 -20.40 -6.01
C ALA A 335 19.58 -18.96 -6.39
N ILE A 336 19.01 -17.99 -5.70
CA ILE A 336 19.34 -16.58 -5.83
C ILE A 336 20.11 -16.16 -4.58
N ARG A 337 21.24 -15.47 -4.75
CA ARG A 337 22.01 -14.83 -3.67
C ARG A 337 21.75 -13.34 -3.69
N VAL A 338 21.24 -12.81 -2.58
CA VAL A 338 21.08 -11.36 -2.37
C VAL A 338 22.23 -10.89 -1.49
N MET A 339 22.98 -9.89 -1.97
CA MET A 339 24.02 -9.21 -1.20
C MET A 339 23.60 -7.78 -0.95
N PHE A 340 23.38 -7.45 0.32
CA PHE A 340 23.00 -6.12 0.74
C PHE A 340 24.24 -5.23 0.91
N GLN A 341 24.16 -3.97 0.50
CA GLN A 341 25.28 -3.03 0.48
C GLN A 341 24.90 -1.72 1.16
N ASN A 342 25.90 -1.06 1.74
CA ASN A 342 25.81 0.19 2.47
C ASN A 342 26.73 1.29 1.93
#